data_AF-A0AAN9V4I0-F1
#
_entry.id   AF-A0AAN9V4I0-F1
#
_cell.length_a   1.000
_cell.length_b   1.000
_cell.length_c   1.000
_cell.angle_alpha   90.00
_cell.angle_beta   90.00
_cell.angle_gamma   90.00
#
_symmetry.space_group_name_H-M   'P 1'
#
loop_
_entity.id
_entity.type
_entity.pdbx_description
1 polymer ?
#
loop_
_entity_poly.entity_id
_entity_poly.type
_entity_poly.pdbx_seq_one_letter_code
_entity_poly.pdbx_strand_id
1 'polypeptide(L)'
;MPPPKRRELMDLPNELLIHVLTFTLPTGFESFMLTCKHVYALGVSLIAAHNERKKRWSVIAIEDHREDLGNAMAFLYEIAIKDTLAPAYIKEVYFLSEQPPDRADTMTAYLNEENRAWWRDDSKVHQMRGLVTTSWYLHTSGVDVEDWADKMFQSKHSQSSYPRDTRLRALNQGQVTLPENETS
;
A
#
# COMPACT_ATOMS: atom_id res chain seq x y z
N MET A 1 3.96 -53.36 -16.41
CA MET A 1 3.73 -52.34 -15.38
C MET A 1 3.51 -51.02 -16.11
N PRO A 2 2.28 -50.47 -16.15
CA PRO A 2 2.07 -49.19 -16.82
C PRO A 2 2.83 -48.08 -16.09
N PRO A 3 3.44 -47.12 -16.80
CA PRO A 3 4.15 -46.03 -16.16
C PRO A 3 3.19 -45.22 -15.27
N PRO A 4 3.65 -44.69 -14.13
CA PRO A 4 2.82 -43.84 -13.30
C PRO A 4 2.35 -42.65 -14.15
N LYS A 5 1.03 -42.45 -14.22
CA LYS A 5 0.45 -41.24 -14.83
C LYS A 5 1.05 -40.05 -14.08
N ARG A 6 1.84 -39.23 -14.78
CA ARG A 6 2.19 -37.90 -14.29
C ARG A 6 0.86 -37.17 -14.11
N ARG A 7 0.54 -36.79 -12.87
CA ARG A 7 -0.58 -35.89 -12.61
C ARG A 7 -0.12 -34.52 -13.10
N GLU A 8 -0.65 -34.09 -14.23
CA GLU A 8 -0.33 -32.78 -14.76
C GLU A 8 -1.16 -31.75 -14.01
N LEU A 9 -0.64 -30.53 -13.85
CA LEU A 9 -1.36 -29.44 -13.19
C LEU A 9 -2.74 -29.20 -13.85
N MET A 10 -2.83 -29.48 -15.15
CA MET A 10 -4.03 -29.33 -15.97
C MET A 10 -5.11 -30.38 -15.70
N ASP A 11 -4.79 -31.44 -14.96
CA ASP A 11 -5.78 -32.44 -14.53
C ASP A 11 -6.58 -31.97 -13.30
N LEU A 12 -6.20 -30.84 -12.69
CA LEU A 12 -6.91 -30.27 -11.56
C LEU A 12 -8.25 -29.63 -12.01
N PRO A 13 -9.30 -29.72 -11.18
CA PRO A 13 -10.49 -28.90 -11.33
C PRO A 13 -10.15 -27.42 -11.43
N ASN A 14 -10.97 -26.68 -12.19
CA ASN A 14 -10.76 -25.25 -12.44
C ASN A 14 -10.70 -24.44 -11.15
N GLU A 15 -11.45 -24.83 -10.12
CA GLU A 15 -11.45 -24.19 -8.81
C GLU A 15 -10.06 -24.26 -8.15
N LEU A 16 -9.42 -25.43 -8.22
CA LEU A 16 -8.08 -25.62 -7.67
C LEU A 16 -7.03 -24.87 -8.50
N LEU A 17 -7.18 -24.84 -9.82
CA LEU A 17 -6.32 -24.03 -10.70
C LEU A 17 -6.42 -22.54 -10.38
N ILE A 18 -7.62 -22.04 -10.11
CA ILE A 18 -7.84 -20.64 -9.69
C ILE A 18 -7.17 -20.38 -8.36
N HIS A 19 -7.27 -21.29 -7.39
CA HIS A 19 -6.55 -21.15 -6.12
C HIS A 19 -5.04 -21.10 -6.32
N VAL A 20 -4.47 -22.01 -7.11
CA VAL A 20 -3.04 -21.99 -7.47
C VAL A 20 -2.67 -20.64 -8.09
N LEU A 21 -3.48 -20.14 -9.03
CA LEU A 21 -3.27 -18.82 -9.64
C LEU A 21 -3.22 -17.70 -8.60
N THR A 22 -4.12 -17.70 -7.61
CA THR A 22 -4.09 -16.68 -6.55
C THR A 22 -2.83 -16.75 -5.67
N PHE A 23 -2.26 -17.94 -5.47
CA PHE A 23 -1.00 -18.12 -4.74
C PHE A 23 0.24 -17.67 -5.53
N THR A 24 0.14 -17.54 -6.86
CA THR A 24 1.24 -17.02 -7.69
C THR A 24 1.33 -15.49 -7.73
N LEU A 25 0.41 -14.78 -7.05
CA LEU A 25 0.44 -13.32 -6.99
C LEU A 25 1.44 -12.82 -5.92
N PRO A 26 2.11 -11.69 -6.17
CA PRO A 26 2.33 -11.08 -7.49
C PRO A 26 3.38 -11.85 -8.32
N THR A 27 4.28 -12.56 -7.64
CA THR A 27 5.51 -13.09 -8.24
C THR A 27 5.25 -14.38 -9.01
N GLY A 28 5.37 -14.29 -10.34
CA GLY A 28 5.21 -15.44 -11.25
C GLY A 28 3.80 -15.58 -11.83
N PHE A 29 2.84 -14.76 -11.39
CA PHE A 29 1.48 -14.73 -11.94
C PHE A 29 1.47 -14.48 -13.46
N GLU A 30 2.14 -13.43 -13.93
CA GLU A 30 2.19 -13.11 -15.37
C GLU A 30 2.80 -14.27 -16.18
N SER A 31 3.92 -14.83 -15.71
CA SER A 31 4.58 -15.97 -16.36
C SER A 31 3.69 -17.20 -16.39
N PHE A 32 2.98 -17.49 -15.29
CA PHE A 32 2.11 -18.65 -15.18
C PHE A 32 0.88 -18.51 -16.09
N MET A 33 0.29 -17.32 -16.16
CA MET A 33 -0.82 -17.00 -17.07
C MET A 33 -0.47 -17.21 -18.54
N LEU A 34 0.79 -16.98 -18.92
CA LEU A 34 1.28 -17.13 -20.29
C LEU A 34 1.62 -18.58 -20.68
N THR A 35 1.57 -19.53 -19.74
CA THR A 35 1.94 -20.93 -20.02
C THR A 35 1.00 -21.60 -21.03
N CYS A 36 -0.31 -21.33 -20.94
CA CYS A 36 -1.29 -21.89 -21.87
C CYS A 36 -2.62 -21.12 -21.89
N LYS A 37 -3.40 -21.34 -22.95
CA LYS A 37 -4.70 -20.67 -23.16
C LYS A 37 -5.74 -20.97 -22.08
N HIS A 38 -5.73 -22.18 -21.51
CA HIS A 38 -6.69 -22.58 -20.47
C HIS A 38 -6.46 -21.79 -19.17
N VAL A 39 -5.21 -21.75 -18.69
CA VAL A 39 -4.82 -20.95 -17.52
C VAL A 39 -5.10 -19.47 -17.76
N TYR A 40 -4.77 -18.97 -18.95
CA TYR A 40 -5.09 -17.59 -19.33
C TYR A 40 -6.60 -17.30 -19.24
N ALA A 41 -7.45 -18.18 -19.77
CA ALA A 41 -8.91 -18.01 -19.75
C ALA A 41 -9.47 -18.02 -18.31
N LEU A 42 -8.94 -18.87 -17.42
CA LEU A 42 -9.36 -18.94 -16.02
C LEU A 42 -8.96 -17.70 -15.22
N GLY A 43 -7.78 -17.14 -15.48
CA GLY A 43 -7.24 -16.03 -14.70
C GLY A 43 -7.55 -14.63 -15.24
N VAL A 44 -8.38 -14.47 -16.29
CA VAL A 44 -8.69 -13.15 -16.89
C VAL A 44 -9.18 -12.15 -15.83
N SER A 45 -10.05 -12.59 -14.92
CA SER A 45 -10.55 -11.74 -13.82
C SER A 45 -9.44 -11.31 -12.85
N LEU A 46 -8.44 -12.17 -12.65
CA LEU A 46 -7.29 -11.89 -11.78
C LEU A 46 -6.30 -10.90 -12.42
N ILE A 47 -6.22 -10.83 -13.75
CA ILE A 47 -5.36 -9.87 -14.46
C ILE A 47 -5.76 -8.43 -14.15
N ALA A 48 -7.06 -8.13 -14.16
CA ALA A 48 -7.55 -6.79 -13.86
C ALA A 48 -7.13 -6.35 -12.45
N ALA A 49 -7.36 -7.22 -11.45
CA ALA A 49 -6.98 -6.96 -10.06
C ALA A 49 -5.46 -6.90 -9.85
N HIS A 50 -4.67 -7.69 -10.59
CA HIS A 50 -3.21 -7.64 -10.58
C HIS A 50 -2.70 -6.31 -11.13
N ASN A 51 -3.20 -5.87 -12.28
CA ASN A 51 -2.81 -4.61 -12.91
C ASN A 51 -3.22 -3.39 -12.08
N GLU A 52 -4.41 -3.43 -11.46
CA GLU A 52 -4.86 -2.39 -10.55
C GLU A 52 -3.91 -2.26 -9.35
N ARG A 53 -3.54 -3.37 -8.71
CA ARG A 53 -2.57 -3.36 -7.60
C ARG A 53 -1.20 -2.89 -8.05
N LYS A 54 -0.71 -3.35 -9.20
CA LYS A 54 0.58 -2.92 -9.77
C LYS A 54 0.59 -1.41 -10.01
N LYS A 55 -0.49 -0.86 -10.57
CA LYS A 55 -0.63 0.58 -10.80
C LYS A 55 -0.72 1.35 -9.48
N ARG A 56 -1.54 0.88 -8.54
CA ARG A 56 -1.82 1.58 -7.28
C ARG A 56 -0.63 1.53 -6.31
N TRP A 57 0.08 0.42 -6.23
CA TRP A 57 1.06 0.18 -5.18
C TRP A 57 2.52 0.30 -5.63
N SER A 58 2.82 0.38 -6.94
CA SER A 58 4.19 0.39 -7.46
C SER A 58 5.08 1.45 -6.82
N VAL A 59 4.63 2.71 -6.78
CA VAL A 59 5.38 3.84 -6.23
C VAL A 59 4.46 4.63 -5.30
N ILE A 60 4.82 4.70 -4.03
CA ILE A 60 4.01 5.36 -3.00
C ILE A 60 4.72 6.63 -2.51
N ALA A 61 3.96 7.72 -2.44
CA ALA A 61 4.40 8.96 -1.80
C ALA A 61 3.59 9.19 -0.52
N ILE A 62 4.26 9.38 0.60
CA ILE A 62 3.67 9.71 1.89
C ILE A 62 4.29 11.03 2.33
N GLU A 63 3.45 12.04 2.51
CA GLU A 63 3.87 13.31 3.11
C GLU A 63 3.20 13.41 4.46
N ASP A 64 3.98 13.44 5.50
CA ASP A 64 3.51 13.72 6.84
C ASP A 64 4.28 14.91 7.38
N HIS A 65 3.60 15.72 8.17
CA HIS A 65 4.27 16.73 8.97
C HIS A 65 4.80 16.05 10.23
N ARG A 66 5.90 16.59 10.82
CA ARG A 66 6.55 15.98 12.00
C ARG A 66 5.61 15.71 13.19
N GLU A 67 4.47 16.39 13.23
CA GLU A 67 3.47 16.31 14.30
C GLU A 67 2.17 15.61 13.88
N ASP A 68 2.01 15.26 12.60
CA ASP A 68 0.83 14.58 12.05
C ASP A 68 1.28 13.41 11.17
N LEU A 69 1.17 12.20 11.72
CA LEU A 69 1.50 10.93 11.04
C LEU A 69 0.25 10.28 10.41
N GLY A 70 -0.84 11.04 10.21
CA GLY A 70 -2.10 10.51 9.70
C GLY A 70 -1.96 9.82 8.35
N ASN A 71 -1.16 10.35 7.42
CA ASN A 71 -1.01 9.73 6.10
C ASN A 71 -0.20 8.44 6.17
N ALA A 72 0.90 8.39 6.93
CA ALA A 72 1.64 7.14 7.16
C ALA A 72 0.76 6.09 7.83
N MET A 73 -0.03 6.47 8.84
CA MET A 73 -0.91 5.53 9.53
C MET A 73 -2.05 5.03 8.64
N ALA A 74 -2.63 5.91 7.80
CA ALA A 74 -3.58 5.51 6.79
C ALA A 74 -2.98 4.52 5.79
N PHE A 75 -1.76 4.81 5.29
CA PHE A 75 -1.03 3.91 4.40
C PHE A 75 -0.76 2.55 5.05
N LEU A 76 -0.20 2.54 6.27
CA LEU A 76 0.09 1.32 7.00
C LEU A 76 -1.20 0.50 7.23
N TYR A 77 -2.31 1.16 7.54
CA TYR A 77 -3.60 0.51 7.75
C TYR A 77 -4.10 -0.17 6.47
N GLU A 78 -4.00 0.51 5.33
CA GLU A 78 -4.41 -0.06 4.05
C GLU A 78 -3.61 -1.34 3.72
N ILE A 79 -2.29 -1.32 3.92
CA ILE A 79 -1.43 -2.47 3.55
C ILE A 79 -1.41 -3.59 4.58
N ALA A 80 -1.65 -3.29 5.86
CA ALA A 80 -1.60 -4.28 6.94
C ALA A 80 -2.96 -4.94 7.22
N ILE A 81 -4.05 -4.18 7.07
CA ILE A 81 -5.41 -4.65 7.40
C ILE A 81 -6.25 -4.90 6.14
N LYS A 82 -6.27 -3.97 5.18
CA LYS A 82 -7.24 -4.06 4.06
C LYS A 82 -6.78 -4.92 2.89
N ASP A 83 -5.54 -4.74 2.42
CA ASP A 83 -4.98 -5.49 1.31
C ASP A 83 -3.60 -6.04 1.67
N THR A 84 -3.57 -7.21 2.29
CA THR A 84 -2.34 -7.86 2.74
C THR A 84 -1.42 -8.31 1.59
N LEU A 85 -1.92 -8.31 0.35
CA LEU A 85 -1.09 -8.53 -0.84
C LEU A 85 -0.42 -7.24 -1.33
N ALA A 86 -0.93 -6.07 -0.97
CA ALA A 86 -0.40 -4.77 -1.42
C ALA A 86 1.11 -4.61 -1.19
N PRO A 87 1.69 -4.98 -0.02
CA PRO A 87 3.13 -4.85 0.21
C PRO A 87 3.99 -5.52 -0.86
N ALA A 88 3.54 -6.66 -1.41
CA ALA A 88 4.29 -7.40 -2.42
C ALA A 88 4.32 -6.70 -3.80
N TYR A 89 3.43 -5.72 -4.03
CA TYR A 89 3.42 -4.89 -5.24
C TYR A 89 4.21 -3.59 -5.10
N ILE A 90 4.62 -3.23 -3.88
CA ILE A 90 5.37 -2.00 -3.60
C ILE A 90 6.81 -2.16 -4.06
N LYS A 91 7.27 -1.26 -4.94
CA LYS A 91 8.66 -1.20 -5.37
C LYS A 91 9.42 -0.11 -4.64
N GLU A 92 8.78 1.05 -4.46
CA GLU A 92 9.39 2.24 -3.90
C GLU A 92 8.39 2.97 -2.98
N VAL A 93 8.86 3.41 -1.81
CA VAL A 93 8.10 4.26 -0.88
C VAL A 93 8.94 5.48 -0.57
N TYR A 94 8.34 6.65 -0.76
CA TYR A 94 8.96 7.94 -0.51
C TYR A 94 8.24 8.62 0.65
N PHE A 95 8.99 8.89 1.72
CA PHE A 95 8.55 9.77 2.80
C PHE A 95 9.00 11.18 2.45
N LEU A 96 8.11 11.94 1.83
CA LEU A 96 8.38 13.28 1.31
C LEU A 96 8.51 14.26 2.48
N SER A 97 9.72 14.44 2.99
CA SER A 97 10.04 15.54 3.90
C SER A 97 10.47 16.80 3.14
N GLU A 98 11.07 16.66 1.95
CA GLU A 98 11.44 17.74 1.03
C GLU A 98 11.42 17.24 -0.42
N GLN A 99 11.04 18.15 -1.34
CA GLN A 99 10.89 18.06 -2.81
C GLN A 99 10.44 16.71 -3.43
N PRO A 100 9.27 16.66 -4.11
CA PRO A 100 8.80 15.43 -4.75
C PRO A 100 9.79 14.97 -5.83
N PRO A 101 10.00 13.66 -5.99
CA PRO A 101 10.86 13.12 -7.04
C PRO A 101 10.30 13.48 -8.41
N ASP A 102 11.18 13.51 -9.41
CA ASP A 102 10.91 13.88 -10.81
C ASP A 102 9.89 12.96 -11.53
N ARG A 103 9.35 11.94 -10.82
CA ARG A 103 8.39 10.94 -11.29
C ARG A 103 7.00 11.04 -10.63
N ALA A 104 6.62 12.23 -10.20
CA ALA A 104 5.39 12.47 -9.45
C ALA A 104 4.10 12.01 -10.16
N ASP A 105 4.13 11.92 -11.50
CA ASP A 105 3.03 11.45 -12.35
C ASP A 105 2.71 9.95 -12.20
N THR A 106 3.66 9.16 -11.72
CA THR A 106 3.50 7.70 -11.51
C THR A 106 3.26 7.31 -10.05
N MET A 107 3.27 8.27 -9.14
CA MET A 107 3.13 8.02 -7.70
C MET A 107 1.66 7.98 -7.29
N THR A 108 1.30 6.97 -6.50
CA THR A 108 0.08 7.06 -5.70
C THR A 108 0.39 7.91 -4.47
N ALA A 109 -0.15 9.12 -4.48
CA ALA A 109 -0.01 10.08 -3.40
C ALA A 109 -1.00 9.78 -2.26
N TYR A 110 -0.49 9.44 -1.09
CA TYR A 110 -1.24 9.45 0.17
C TYR A 110 -1.26 10.88 0.74
N LEU A 111 -1.72 11.83 -0.07
CA LEU A 111 -1.61 13.28 0.18
C LEU A 111 -3.00 13.91 0.24
N ASN A 112 -3.83 13.52 1.21
CA ASN A 112 -5.16 14.14 1.32
C ASN A 112 -5.63 14.31 2.76
N GLU A 113 -6.55 15.27 2.94
CA GLU A 113 -7.12 15.65 4.23
C GLU A 113 -7.85 14.49 4.91
N GLU A 114 -8.40 13.55 4.14
CA GLU A 114 -9.12 12.39 4.64
C GLU A 114 -8.17 11.41 5.35
N ASN A 115 -7.00 11.16 4.76
CA ASN A 115 -5.95 10.34 5.36
C ASN A 115 -5.34 11.01 6.60
N ARG A 116 -5.15 12.34 6.61
CA ARG A 116 -4.76 13.07 7.83
C ARG A 116 -5.76 12.89 8.97
N ALA A 117 -7.04 12.81 8.64
CA ALA A 117 -8.11 12.55 9.60
C ALA A 117 -8.22 11.07 10.03
N TRP A 118 -7.29 10.18 9.64
CA TRP A 118 -7.31 8.75 9.99
C TRP A 118 -7.47 8.50 11.49
N TRP A 119 -6.81 9.32 12.31
CA TRP A 119 -6.88 9.29 13.77
C TRP A 119 -8.27 9.49 14.37
N ARG A 120 -9.24 10.01 13.60
CA ARG A 120 -10.62 10.23 14.07
C ARG A 120 -11.47 8.96 14.07
N ASP A 121 -10.97 7.87 13.50
CA ASP A 121 -11.66 6.60 13.43
C ASP A 121 -11.11 5.64 14.50
N ASP A 122 -11.75 5.65 15.67
CA ASP A 122 -11.36 4.83 16.83
C ASP A 122 -11.28 3.34 16.49
N SER A 123 -12.10 2.85 15.55
CA SER A 123 -12.07 1.46 15.11
C SER A 123 -10.77 1.13 14.37
N LYS A 124 -10.31 2.01 13.48
CA LYS A 124 -9.04 1.83 12.78
C LYS A 124 -7.86 1.90 13.74
N VAL A 125 -7.88 2.87 14.65
CA VAL A 125 -6.86 3.01 15.70
C VAL A 125 -6.79 1.75 16.56
N HIS A 126 -7.93 1.23 17.02
CA HIS A 126 -7.98 0.01 17.82
C HIS A 126 -7.46 -1.21 17.05
N GLN A 127 -7.85 -1.39 15.78
CA GLN A 127 -7.37 -2.50 14.96
C GLN A 127 -5.85 -2.44 14.76
N MET A 128 -5.32 -1.26 14.46
CA MET A 128 -3.88 -1.08 14.29
C MET A 128 -3.13 -1.26 15.61
N ARG A 129 -3.66 -0.76 16.72
CA ARG A 129 -3.09 -1.01 18.05
C ARG A 129 -3.04 -2.50 18.34
N GLY A 130 -4.12 -3.22 18.06
CA GLY A 130 -4.17 -4.68 18.20
C GLY A 130 -3.10 -5.40 17.37
N LEU A 131 -2.84 -4.97 16.13
CA LEU A 131 -1.74 -5.51 15.33
C LEU A 131 -0.37 -5.29 15.99
N VAL A 132 -0.11 -4.10 16.50
CA VAL A 132 1.16 -3.77 17.18
C VAL A 132 1.31 -4.60 18.45
N THR A 133 0.29 -4.64 19.31
CA THR A 133 0.36 -5.33 20.61
C THR A 133 0.40 -6.84 20.50
N THR A 134 -0.09 -7.41 19.39
CA THR A 134 -0.03 -8.87 19.13
C THR A 134 1.21 -9.29 18.32
N SER A 135 2.06 -8.34 17.90
CA SER A 135 3.23 -8.62 17.07
C SER A 135 4.28 -9.44 17.82
N TRP A 136 4.51 -10.68 17.39
CA TRP A 136 5.53 -11.56 17.95
C TRP A 136 6.94 -10.96 17.94
N TYR A 137 7.25 -10.14 16.92
CA TYR A 137 8.55 -9.48 16.81
C TYR A 137 8.81 -8.47 17.93
N LEU A 138 7.78 -7.79 18.42
CA LEU A 138 7.92 -6.84 19.53
C LEU A 138 8.01 -7.57 20.88
N HIS A 139 7.29 -8.68 21.03
CA HIS A 139 7.40 -9.52 22.23
C HIS A 139 8.78 -10.16 22.38
N THR A 140 9.49 -10.39 21.29
CA THR A 140 10.82 -11.04 21.29
C THR A 140 11.99 -10.06 21.33
N SER A 141 11.75 -8.77 21.11
CA SER A 141 12.81 -7.74 21.12
C SER A 141 13.13 -7.18 22.51
N GLY A 142 12.42 -7.63 23.55
CA GLY A 142 12.65 -7.19 24.94
C GLY A 142 12.16 -5.78 25.23
N VAL A 143 11.28 -5.23 24.38
CA VAL A 143 10.64 -3.93 24.59
C VAL A 143 9.33 -4.08 25.35
N ASP A 144 8.92 -3.03 26.05
CA ASP A 144 7.55 -2.93 26.58
C ASP A 144 6.60 -2.57 25.44
N VAL A 145 5.87 -3.57 24.95
CA VAL A 145 4.99 -3.45 23.78
C VAL A 145 3.83 -2.49 24.05
N GLU A 146 3.29 -2.45 25.27
CA GLU A 146 2.17 -1.58 25.60
C GLU A 146 2.63 -0.12 25.72
N ASP A 147 3.78 0.14 26.34
CA ASP A 147 4.38 1.49 26.35
C ASP A 147 4.70 1.99 24.93
N TRP A 148 5.18 1.10 24.05
CA TRP A 148 5.41 1.43 22.64
C TRP A 148 4.12 1.73 21.89
N ALA A 149 3.09 0.90 22.07
CA ALA A 149 1.79 1.14 21.48
C ALA A 149 1.22 2.47 21.99
N ASP A 150 1.28 2.71 23.30
CA ASP A 150 0.87 3.99 23.88
C ASP A 150 1.62 5.15 23.24
N LYS A 151 2.94 5.09 23.07
CA LYS A 151 3.71 6.17 22.42
C LYS A 151 3.36 6.36 20.94
N MET A 152 3.11 5.29 20.19
CA MET A 152 2.74 5.36 18.77
C MET A 152 1.34 5.95 18.56
N PHE A 153 0.40 5.63 19.46
CA PHE A 153 -1.00 6.06 19.38
C PHE A 153 -1.32 7.21 20.35
N GLN A 154 -0.32 7.75 21.06
CA GLN A 154 -0.44 8.91 21.93
C GLN A 154 -0.65 10.13 21.06
N SER A 155 -1.90 10.53 20.99
CA SER A 155 -2.33 11.74 20.36
C SER A 155 -1.63 12.97 20.98
N LYS A 156 -0.65 13.55 20.29
CA LYS A 156 -0.58 15.01 20.32
C LYS A 156 -1.74 15.52 19.47
N HIS A 157 -2.94 15.51 20.04
CA HIS A 157 -4.11 16.24 19.53
C HIS A 157 -3.90 17.76 19.64
N SER A 158 -2.74 18.26 19.22
CA SER A 158 -2.57 19.67 18.96
C SER A 158 -3.29 19.91 17.63
N GLN A 159 -4.47 20.52 17.71
CA GLN A 159 -5.15 21.14 16.58
C GLN A 159 -4.16 22.07 15.88
N SER A 160 -3.40 21.53 14.95
CA SER A 160 -2.40 22.29 14.25
C SER A 160 -3.06 22.99 13.09
N SER A 161 -3.58 24.18 13.38
CA SER A 161 -3.99 25.16 12.38
C SER A 161 -2.72 25.67 11.68
N TYR A 162 -2.15 24.87 10.77
CA TYR A 162 -1.12 25.35 9.86
C TYR A 162 -1.72 25.73 8.51
N PRO A 163 -1.21 26.81 7.89
CA PRO A 163 -1.73 27.29 6.63
C PRO A 163 -1.50 26.24 5.55
N ARG A 164 -2.56 25.95 4.78
CA ARG A 164 -2.50 25.09 3.59
C ARG A 164 -1.41 25.62 2.67
N ASP A 165 -0.30 24.90 2.56
CA ASP A 165 0.67 25.21 1.52
C ASP A 165 0.01 24.85 0.17
N THR A 166 -0.46 25.88 -0.52
CA THR A 166 -1.27 25.79 -1.75
C THR A 166 -0.50 25.21 -2.93
N ARG A 167 0.81 24.98 -2.79
CA ARG A 167 1.70 24.49 -3.83
C ARG A 167 1.41 23.06 -4.29
N LEU A 168 0.80 22.21 -3.45
CA LEU A 168 0.59 20.79 -3.77
C LEU A 168 -0.75 20.48 -4.46
N ARG A 169 -1.65 21.46 -4.60
CA ARG A 169 -2.86 21.30 -5.44
C ARG A 169 -2.52 21.11 -6.93
N ALA A 170 -1.33 21.52 -7.36
CA ALA A 170 -0.88 21.41 -8.74
C ALA A 170 -0.67 19.95 -9.19
N LEU A 171 -0.29 19.04 -8.27
CA LEU A 171 -0.09 17.62 -8.60
C LEU A 171 -1.40 16.88 -8.90
N ASN A 172 -2.51 17.31 -8.28
CA ASN A 172 -3.84 16.72 -8.55
C ASN A 172 -4.60 17.41 -9.70
N GLN A 173 -4.08 18.52 -10.26
CA GLN A 173 -4.81 19.31 -11.27
C GLN A 173 -4.07 19.52 -12.59
N GLY A 174 -2.85 18.98 -12.77
CA GLY A 174 -2.18 18.99 -14.07
C GLY A 174 -1.90 20.39 -14.63
N GLN A 175 -1.83 21.42 -13.78
CA GLN A 175 -1.48 22.78 -14.21
C GLN A 175 -0.25 23.25 -13.45
N VAL A 176 0.89 23.24 -14.14
CA VAL A 176 2.09 23.98 -13.75
C VAL A 176 2.08 25.28 -14.56
N THR A 177 1.81 26.41 -13.92
CA THR A 177 2.30 27.72 -14.38
C THR A 177 3.23 28.27 -13.31
N LEU A 178 4.51 28.38 -13.65
CA LEU A 178 5.54 28.99 -12.84
C LEU A 178 5.26 30.50 -12.71
N PRO A 179 5.38 31.11 -11.52
CA PRO A 179 5.37 32.57 -11.41
C PRO A 179 6.70 33.13 -11.94
N GLU A 180 6.60 34.10 -12.83
CA GLU A 180 7.71 34.91 -13.32
C GLU A 180 8.35 35.68 -12.15
N ASN A 181 9.67 35.64 -12.08
CA ASN A 181 10.48 36.40 -11.15
C ASN A 181 10.29 37.90 -11.37
N GLU A 182 9.81 38.62 -10.37
CA GLU A 182 10.05 40.06 -10.26
C GLU A 182 11.47 40.27 -9.72
N THR A 183 12.41 40.55 -10.63
CA THR A 183 13.68 41.21 -10.30
C THR A 183 13.47 42.72 -10.27
N SER A 184 13.88 43.32 -9.15
CA SER A 184 14.35 44.69 -8.88
C SER A 184 13.92 45.84 -9.81
#